data_AF-F8GG52-F1
#
_entry.id   AF-F8GG52-F1
#
_cell.length_a   1.000
_cell.length_b   1.000
_cell.length_c   1.000
_cell.angle_alpha   90.00
_cell.angle_beta   90.00
_cell.angle_gamma   90.00
#
_symmetry.space_group_name_H-M   'P 1'
#
loop_
_entity.id
_entity.type
_entity.pdbx_description
1 polymer ?
#
loop_
_entity_poly.entity_id
_entity_poly.type
_entity_poly.pdbx_seq_one_letter_code
_entity_poly.pdbx_strand_id
1 'polypeptide(L)'
;MKLKIYIQSLSVNERVVFAENCETTLKHLRNVAYGYKIAGENLCINIERESKGAVRCEELRTDVDWGFLRGTSKQAQTNSKDAA
;
A
#
# COMPACT_ATOMS: atom_id res chain seq x y z
N MET A 1 -7.62 -12.55 -1.65
CA MET A 1 -6.89 -11.34 -1.25
C MET A 1 -7.12 -10.25 -2.30
N LYS A 2 -7.44 -9.01 -1.89
CA LYS A 2 -7.76 -7.91 -2.83
C LYS A 2 -6.60 -7.51 -3.73
N LEU A 3 -5.35 -7.66 -3.26
CA LEU A 3 -4.16 -7.45 -4.10
C LEU A 3 -4.15 -8.31 -5.37
N LYS A 4 -4.57 -9.59 -5.27
CA LYS A 4 -4.66 -10.47 -6.45
C LYS A 4 -5.65 -9.92 -7.47
N ILE A 5 -6.83 -9.51 -7.00
CA ILE A 5 -7.90 -8.96 -7.84
C ILE A 5 -7.42 -7.67 -8.51
N TYR A 6 -6.81 -6.76 -7.73
CA TYR A 6 -6.27 -5.51 -8.23
C TYR A 6 -5.19 -5.71 -9.30
N ILE A 7 -4.22 -6.60 -9.05
CA ILE A 7 -3.18 -6.91 -10.06
C ILE A 7 -3.81 -7.55 -11.30
N GLN A 8 -4.84 -8.38 -11.14
CA GLN A 8 -5.52 -9.02 -12.27
C GLN A 8 -6.31 -8.03 -13.13
N SER A 9 -6.81 -6.93 -12.57
CA SER A 9 -7.47 -5.88 -13.36
C SER A 9 -6.50 -5.03 -14.17
N LEU A 10 -5.21 -5.02 -13.83
CA LEU A 10 -4.17 -4.34 -14.61
C LEU A 10 -3.77 -5.18 -15.83
N SER A 11 -3.46 -4.51 -16.94
CA SER A 11 -2.76 -5.09 -18.09
C SER A 11 -1.36 -5.57 -17.71
N VAL A 12 -0.74 -6.39 -18.55
CA VAL A 12 0.60 -6.95 -18.27
C VAL A 12 1.65 -5.84 -18.06
N ASN A 13 1.61 -4.78 -18.86
CA ASN A 13 2.54 -3.66 -18.75
C ASN A 13 2.30 -2.85 -17.46
N GLU A 14 1.03 -2.58 -17.13
CA GLU A 14 0.68 -1.87 -15.89
C GLU A 14 1.09 -2.65 -14.63
N ARG A 15 1.11 -3.98 -14.67
CA ARG A 15 1.61 -4.80 -13.55
C ARG A 15 3.10 -4.61 -13.30
N VAL A 16 3.89 -4.46 -14.37
CA VAL A 16 5.33 -4.20 -14.27
C VAL A 16 5.54 -2.81 -13.66
N VAL A 17 4.90 -1.79 -14.23
CA VAL A 17 4.98 -0.40 -13.74
C VAL A 17 4.51 -0.30 -12.29
N PHE A 18 3.40 -0.97 -11.93
CA PHE A 18 2.91 -0.98 -10.56
C PHE A 18 3.90 -1.63 -9.58
N ALA A 19 4.56 -2.72 -9.98
CA ALA A 19 5.59 -3.34 -9.15
C ALA A 19 6.80 -2.41 -8.93
N GLU A 20 7.25 -1.73 -9.99
CA GLU A 20 8.34 -0.76 -9.94
C GLU A 20 8.00 0.43 -9.04
N ASN A 21 6.80 1.02 -9.18
CA ASN A 21 6.32 2.10 -8.31
C ASN A 21 6.16 1.64 -6.85
N CYS A 22 5.86 0.36 -6.62
CA CYS A 22 5.85 -0.23 -5.29
C CYS A 22 7.25 -0.54 -4.74
N GLU A 23 8.31 -0.20 -5.49
CA GLU A 23 9.73 -0.48 -5.17
C GLU A 23 10.00 -1.98 -5.00
N THR A 24 9.39 -2.81 -5.84
CA THR A 24 9.58 -4.26 -5.82
C THR A 24 9.66 -4.85 -7.23
N THR A 25 9.83 -6.16 -7.32
CA THR A 25 9.79 -6.88 -8.61
C THR A 25 8.41 -7.46 -8.87
N LEU A 26 8.01 -7.59 -10.13
CA LEU A 26 6.74 -8.25 -10.50
C LEU A 26 6.66 -9.67 -9.92
N LYS A 27 7.77 -10.40 -9.87
CA LYS A 27 7.82 -11.75 -9.28
C LYS A 27 7.49 -11.72 -7.79
N HIS A 28 8.12 -10.82 -7.03
CA HIS A 28 7.86 -10.71 -5.60
C HIS A 28 6.44 -10.23 -5.32
N LEU A 29 5.97 -9.21 -6.05
CA LEU A 29 4.60 -8.73 -5.97
C LEU A 29 3.58 -9.86 -6.23
N ARG A 30 3.82 -10.73 -7.21
CA ARG A 30 2.97 -11.90 -7.46
C ARG A 30 3.02 -12.90 -6.32
N ASN A 31 4.18 -13.19 -5.74
CA ASN A 31 4.27 -14.09 -4.59
C ASN A 31 3.45 -13.57 -3.40
N VAL A 32 3.50 -12.26 -3.14
CA VAL A 32 2.64 -11.62 -2.15
C VAL A 32 1.17 -11.77 -2.55
N ALA A 33 0.80 -11.38 -3.77
CA ALA A 33 -0.57 -11.44 -4.28
C ALA A 33 -1.24 -12.82 -4.17
N TYR A 34 -0.46 -13.89 -4.30
CA TYR A 34 -0.94 -15.26 -4.21
C TYR A 34 -0.81 -15.86 -2.79
N GLY A 35 -0.33 -15.10 -1.82
CA GLY A 35 -0.18 -15.53 -0.42
C GLY A 35 1.03 -16.42 -0.15
N TYR A 36 1.96 -16.55 -1.11
CA TYR A 36 3.18 -17.34 -0.93
C TYR A 36 4.22 -16.63 -0.05
N LYS A 37 4.13 -15.30 0.06
CA LYS A 37 4.99 -14.46 0.91
C LYS A 37 4.15 -13.37 1.56
N ILE A 38 4.54 -12.99 2.78
CA ILE A 38 4.00 -11.82 3.47
C ILE A 38 4.74 -10.59 2.95
N ALA A 39 4.01 -9.49 2.73
CA ALA A 39 4.63 -8.21 2.36
C ALA A 39 5.35 -7.60 3.57
N GLY A 40 6.56 -7.08 3.34
CA GLY A 40 7.21 -6.19 4.30
C GLY A 40 6.37 -4.94 4.56
N GLU A 41 6.62 -4.25 5.67
CA GLU A 41 5.92 -3.04 6.11
C GLU A 41 5.99 -1.95 5.03
N ASN A 42 7.18 -1.70 4.49
CA ASN A 42 7.40 -0.75 3.39
C ASN A 42 6.61 -1.14 2.14
N LEU A 43 6.60 -2.43 1.79
CA LEU A 43 5.85 -2.90 0.62
C LEU A 43 4.33 -2.77 0.82
N CYS A 44 3.82 -2.98 2.03
CA CYS A 44 2.41 -2.74 2.34
C CYS A 44 2.03 -1.28 2.10
N ILE A 45 2.82 -0.35 2.64
CA ILE A 45 2.62 1.09 2.49
C ILE A 45 2.68 1.49 1.01
N ASN A 46 3.69 1.01 0.29
CA ASN A 46 3.86 1.30 -1.13
C ASN A 46 2.66 0.78 -1.94
N ILE A 47 2.21 -0.45 -1.70
CA ILE A 47 1.03 -1.01 -2.38
C ILE A 47 -0.23 -0.18 -2.10
N GLU A 48 -0.47 0.21 -0.85
CA GLU A 48 -1.64 1.04 -0.52
C GLU A 48 -1.58 2.41 -1.22
N ARG A 49 -0.42 3.05 -1.21
CA ARG A 49 -0.20 4.35 -1.87
C ARG A 49 -0.42 4.26 -3.38
N GLU A 50 0.25 3.33 -4.04
CA GLU A 50 0.21 3.20 -5.51
C GLU A 50 -1.13 2.65 -6.01
N SER A 51 -1.86 1.90 -5.16
CA SER A 51 -3.23 1.45 -5.46
C SER A 51 -4.30 2.48 -5.09
N LYS A 52 -3.90 3.66 -4.58
CA LYS A 52 -4.82 4.72 -4.12
C LYS A 52 -5.83 4.20 -3.09
N GLY A 53 -5.38 3.29 -2.22
CA GLY A 53 -6.21 2.69 -1.17
C GLY A 53 -7.11 1.53 -1.62
N ALA A 54 -7.07 1.11 -2.89
CA ALA A 54 -7.82 -0.07 -3.35
C ALA A 54 -7.35 -1.37 -2.66
N VAL A 55 -6.09 -1.41 -2.26
CA VAL A 55 -5.51 -2.47 -1.43
C VAL A 55 -5.00 -1.83 -0.14
N ARG A 56 -5.50 -2.28 1.01
CA ARG A 56 -5.18 -1.72 2.32
C ARG A 56 -4.06 -2.48 3.02
N CYS A 57 -3.21 -1.79 3.78
CA CYS A 57 -2.14 -2.41 4.58
C CYS A 57 -2.67 -3.50 5.52
N GLU A 58 -3.84 -3.26 6.12
CA GLU A 58 -4.51 -4.17 7.05
C GLU A 58 -4.86 -5.53 6.40
N GLU A 59 -5.02 -5.58 5.08
CA GLU A 59 -5.31 -6.82 4.34
C GLU A 59 -4.06 -7.58 3.92
N LEU A 60 -2.95 -6.86 3.72
CA LEU A 60 -1.67 -7.43 3.33
C LEU A 60 -0.92 -8.00 4.54
N ARG A 61 -1.13 -7.40 5.71
CA ARG A 61 -0.38 -7.70 6.92
C ARG A 61 -1.22 -7.44 8.17
N THR A 62 -1.92 -8.49 8.62
CA THR A 62 -2.87 -8.46 9.74
C THR A 62 -2.21 -8.50 11.12
N ASP A 63 -0.91 -8.81 11.19
CA ASP A 63 -0.11 -8.88 12.42
C ASP A 63 0.38 -7.51 12.91
N VAL A 64 0.28 -6.46 12.08
CA VAL A 64 0.70 -5.10 12.41
C VAL A 64 -0.52 -4.23 12.71
N ASP A 65 -0.48 -3.48 13.82
CA ASP A 65 -1.53 -2.52 14.19
C ASP A 65 -1.40 -1.20 13.41
N TRP A 66 -1.86 -1.23 12.16
CA TRP A 66 -1.91 -0.03 11.31
C TRP A 66 -2.89 1.03 11.84
N GLY A 67 -3.92 0.63 12.59
CA GLY A 67 -4.88 1.56 13.20
C GLY A 67 -4.21 2.48 14.20
N PHE A 68 -3.37 1.91 15.08
CA PHE A 68 -2.53 2.67 15.99
C PHE A 68 -1.59 3.63 15.25
N LEU A 69 -0.91 3.18 14.19
CA LEU A 69 -0.01 4.05 13.41
C LEU A 69 -0.74 5.21 12.74
N ARG A 70 -1.95 5.00 12.21
CA ARG A 70 -2.75 6.09 11.61
C ARG A 70 -3.28 7.07 12.66
N GLY A 71 -3.57 6.59 13.87
CA GLY A 71 -4.05 7.43 14.97
C GLY A 71 -2.97 8.24 15.68
N THR A 72 -1.69 7.95 15.43
CA THR A 72 -0.55 8.56 16.16
C THR A 72 0.14 9.69 15.39
N SER A 73 -0.31 10.03 14.18
CA SER A 73 0.20 11.20 13.47
C SER A 73 -0.12 12.48 14.25
N LYS A 74 0.90 13.24 14.65
CA LYS A 74 0.70 14.58 15.23
C LYS A 74 -0.05 15.44 14.21
N GLN A 75 -1.18 15.99 14.61
CA GLN A 75 -1.90 16.96 13.77
C GLN A 75 -0.93 18.10 13.43
N ALA A 76 -0.78 18.39 12.14
CA ALA A 76 -0.05 19.58 11.73
C ALA A 76 -0.85 20.79 12.23
N GLN A 77 -0.31 21.53 13.19
CA GLN A 77 -0.89 22.79 13.66
C GLN A 77 -0.99 23.74 12.46
N THR A 78 -2.20 23.87 11.92
CA THR A 78 -2.50 24.87 10.90
C THR A 78 -2.71 26.18 11.64
N ASN A 79 -1.66 26.99 11.75
CA ASN A 79 -1.79 28.35 12.29
C ASN A 79 -2.55 29.21 11.29
N SER A 80 -3.88 29.22 11.39
CA SER A 80 -4.75 30.19 10.74
C SER A 80 -4.63 31.54 11.47
N LYS A 81 -3.59 32.34 11.16
CA LYS A 81 -3.41 33.68 11.73
C LYS A 81 -3.26 34.83 10.72
N ASP A 82 -3.52 34.59 9.43
CA ASP A 82 -3.48 35.64 8.41
C ASP A 82 -4.81 35.72 7.65
N ALA A 83 -5.82 36.27 8.32
CA ALA A 83 -7.03 36.80 7.69
C ALA A 83 -7.63 37.86 8.64
N ALA A 84 -7.04 39.05 8.59
CA ALA A 84 -7.58 40.28 9.15
C ALA A 84 -7.60 41.34 8.04
#